data_AF-C6A0X9-F1
#
_entry.id   AF-C6A0X9-F1
#
_cell.length_a   1.000
_cell.length_b   1.000
_cell.length_c   1.000
_cell.angle_alpha   90.00
_cell.angle_beta   90.00
_cell.angle_gamma   90.00
#
_symmetry.space_group_name_H-M   'P 1'
#
loop_
_entity.id
_entity.type
_entity.pdbx_description
1 polymer ?
#
loop_
_entity_poly.entity_id
_entity_poly.type
_entity_poly.pdbx_seq_one_letter_code
_entity_poly.pdbx_strand_id
1 'polypeptide(L)'
;MNRPKIIDELRPFFEPKAVAIIGATNKKGKVGNVIFENFKKNKEQGIFKGSIYPVNPKLDEIEGYKVYKGVKELPEDTDLAVISIPAPFVPQTMKEIAEKGIKSVIIITGGFGELGEEGRKMEEEILKIAKENGIRIIGPNCVGVYVPDTGVDTVFLPDEKMDRPKSGSIAFVTQSGAFAAAMLDWAAGAGIGIGKMVSYGNKLDVDDADLMDYFIYDESIKAVTLYIEGVKEGRKFIEAAKRITKVKPVIALKSGKTEYGAKAASSHTGSLAGADIIYDAVFKQTGILRAEDFEHMFDVAKAFAKCKLPKGDRIGIITDGGGAGVMASDAVAKFGLKMAELSEEIIKYLKEHFPPHAVAGNPTDVVGDTDAQRYKYAIEAFVNDPNVDAIVIIVLFQVPLLNEEEIIEILAEYAKKSEKPIVAVAMGGKKTEYYAKMLENKGVPVYSTPERGVRAMAGLVQYAKYLEKLNKE
;
A
#
# COMPACT_ATOMS: atom_id res chain seq x y z
N MET A 1 -25.79 -3.44 10.93
CA MET A 1 -25.91 -2.76 9.61
C MET A 1 -25.82 -3.86 8.55
N ASN A 2 -26.72 -3.86 7.56
CA ASN A 2 -26.61 -4.82 6.46
C ASN A 2 -25.26 -4.65 5.76
N ARG A 3 -24.57 -5.76 5.49
CA ARG A 3 -23.31 -5.75 4.76
C ARG A 3 -23.52 -5.09 3.39
N PRO A 4 -22.75 -4.05 3.02
CA PRO A 4 -22.89 -3.40 1.73
C PRO A 4 -22.65 -4.37 0.58
N LYS A 5 -23.49 -4.27 -0.46
CA LYS A 5 -23.44 -5.10 -1.67
C LYS A 5 -22.05 -5.13 -2.31
N ILE A 6 -21.32 -4.00 -2.28
CA ILE A 6 -19.98 -3.86 -2.86
C ILE A 6 -18.96 -4.86 -2.27
N ILE A 7 -19.12 -5.25 -1.00
CA ILE A 7 -18.18 -6.19 -0.37
C ILE A 7 -18.39 -7.60 -0.92
N ASP A 8 -19.64 -8.01 -1.11
CA ASP A 8 -19.95 -9.32 -1.70
C ASP A 8 -19.60 -9.35 -3.19
N GLU A 9 -19.79 -8.24 -3.90
CA GLU A 9 -19.45 -8.11 -5.32
C GLU A 9 -17.93 -8.16 -5.58
N LEU A 10 -17.11 -7.57 -4.70
CA LEU A 10 -15.65 -7.50 -4.92
C LEU A 10 -14.87 -8.60 -4.19
N ARG A 11 -15.46 -9.30 -3.21
CA ARG A 11 -14.78 -10.37 -2.47
C ARG A 11 -14.11 -11.42 -3.38
N PRO A 12 -14.73 -11.92 -4.47
CA PRO A 12 -14.09 -12.94 -5.29
C PRO A 12 -12.79 -12.49 -5.97
N PHE A 13 -12.52 -11.20 -6.10
CA PHE A 13 -11.22 -10.72 -6.57
C PHE A 13 -10.08 -10.99 -5.57
N PHE A 14 -10.40 -11.09 -4.28
CA PHE A 14 -9.42 -11.21 -3.20
C PHE A 14 -9.43 -12.57 -2.51
N GLU A 15 -10.60 -13.24 -2.49
CA GLU A 15 -10.83 -14.50 -1.79
C GLU A 15 -11.68 -15.48 -2.62
N PRO A 16 -11.32 -15.81 -3.88
CA PRO A 16 -12.11 -16.69 -4.73
C PRO A 16 -12.09 -18.13 -4.21
N LYS A 17 -13.22 -18.82 -4.34
CA LYS A 17 -13.32 -20.27 -4.10
C LYS A 17 -12.81 -21.06 -5.29
N ALA A 18 -12.92 -20.52 -6.50
CA ALA A 18 -12.45 -21.16 -7.71
C ALA A 18 -12.10 -20.12 -8.80
N VAL A 19 -10.88 -20.22 -9.32
CA VAL A 19 -10.37 -19.32 -10.36
C VAL A 19 -10.24 -20.04 -11.70
N ALA A 20 -10.87 -19.50 -12.73
CA ALA A 20 -10.65 -19.90 -14.11
C ALA A 20 -9.58 -19.01 -14.77
N ILE A 21 -8.54 -19.62 -15.31
CA ILE A 21 -7.43 -18.91 -15.96
C ILE A 21 -7.57 -19.08 -17.48
N ILE A 22 -8.23 -18.11 -18.10
CA ILE A 22 -8.57 -18.12 -19.53
C ILE A 22 -7.38 -17.63 -20.35
N GLY A 23 -6.78 -18.55 -21.09
CA GLY A 23 -5.49 -18.33 -21.76
C GLY A 23 -4.32 -19.03 -21.06
N ALA A 24 -4.58 -19.89 -20.07
CA ALA A 24 -3.57 -20.75 -19.45
C ALA A 24 -2.81 -21.56 -20.51
N THR A 25 -1.50 -21.76 -20.31
CA THR A 25 -0.66 -22.48 -21.29
C THR A 25 0.58 -23.05 -20.60
N ASN A 26 1.13 -24.13 -21.14
CA ASN A 26 2.44 -24.68 -20.76
C ASN A 26 3.63 -23.98 -21.46
N LYS A 27 3.37 -22.96 -22.28
CA LYS A 27 4.41 -22.18 -22.95
C LYS A 27 5.03 -21.19 -21.97
N LYS A 28 6.21 -21.53 -21.45
CA LYS A 28 6.98 -20.73 -20.50
C LYS A 28 7.10 -19.26 -20.92
N GLY A 29 6.88 -18.37 -19.96
CA GLY A 29 7.01 -16.92 -20.12
C GLY A 29 5.81 -16.22 -20.77
N LYS A 30 4.79 -16.94 -21.22
CA LYS A 30 3.52 -16.30 -21.63
C LYS A 30 2.74 -15.84 -20.40
N VAL A 31 2.00 -14.73 -20.53
CA VAL A 31 1.16 -14.16 -19.45
C VAL A 31 0.30 -15.22 -18.76
N GLY A 32 -0.49 -15.98 -19.52
CA GLY A 32 -1.36 -17.03 -18.96
C GLY A 32 -0.60 -18.23 -18.37
N ASN A 33 0.66 -18.46 -18.75
CA ASN A 33 1.51 -19.43 -18.07
C ASN A 33 1.93 -18.89 -16.70
N VAL A 34 2.46 -17.68 -16.62
CA VAL A 34 2.92 -17.08 -15.35
C VAL A 34 1.78 -17.00 -14.33
N ILE A 35 0.60 -16.55 -14.74
CA ILE A 35 -0.57 -16.50 -13.83
C ILE A 35 -0.93 -17.89 -13.31
N PHE A 36 -0.94 -18.91 -14.18
CA PHE A 36 -1.20 -20.28 -13.77
C PHE A 36 -0.15 -20.79 -12.78
N GLU A 37 1.14 -20.56 -13.04
CA GLU A 37 2.22 -20.96 -12.14
C GLU A 37 2.12 -20.27 -10.78
N ASN A 38 1.77 -18.98 -10.72
CA ASN A 38 1.62 -18.26 -9.45
C ASN A 38 0.52 -18.89 -8.57
N PHE A 39 -0.67 -19.12 -9.14
CA PHE A 39 -1.75 -19.78 -8.40
C PHE A 39 -1.38 -21.22 -8.00
N LYS A 40 -0.76 -21.98 -8.91
CA LYS A 40 -0.31 -23.34 -8.64
C LYS A 40 0.68 -23.37 -7.48
N LYS A 41 1.74 -22.55 -7.53
CA LYS A 41 2.74 -22.43 -6.47
C LYS A 41 2.09 -22.09 -5.14
N ASN A 42 1.19 -21.09 -5.11
CA ASN A 42 0.49 -20.70 -3.88
C ASN A 42 -0.42 -21.84 -3.36
N LYS A 43 -1.00 -22.65 -4.24
CA LYS A 43 -1.79 -23.83 -3.86
C LYS A 43 -0.93 -24.94 -3.27
N GLU A 44 0.22 -25.22 -3.87
CA GLU A 44 1.19 -26.22 -3.38
C GLU A 44 1.77 -25.84 -2.02
N GLN A 45 2.01 -24.55 -1.78
CA GLN A 45 2.40 -24.02 -0.47
C GLN A 45 1.25 -24.01 0.55
N GLY A 46 0.04 -24.38 0.12
CA GLY A 46 -1.14 -24.37 0.97
C GLY A 46 -1.62 -22.97 1.33
N ILE A 47 -1.23 -21.93 0.59
CA ILE A 47 -1.71 -20.56 0.79
C ILE A 47 -3.05 -20.39 0.05
N PHE A 48 -3.08 -20.70 -1.25
CA PHE A 48 -4.32 -20.68 -2.03
C PHE A 48 -5.16 -21.94 -1.77
N LYS A 49 -6.37 -21.73 -1.24
CA LYS A 49 -7.28 -22.83 -0.86
C LYS A 49 -8.30 -23.17 -1.94
N GLY A 50 -8.52 -22.28 -2.91
CA GLY A 50 -9.51 -22.45 -3.97
C GLY A 50 -9.12 -23.48 -5.05
N SER A 51 -10.06 -23.76 -5.94
CA SER A 51 -9.84 -24.57 -7.14
C SER A 51 -9.17 -23.73 -8.25
N ILE A 52 -8.34 -24.37 -9.07
CA ILE A 52 -7.69 -23.74 -10.24
C ILE A 52 -8.18 -24.46 -11.49
N TYR A 53 -8.79 -23.71 -12.41
CA TYR A 53 -9.33 -24.22 -13.68
C TYR A 53 -8.62 -23.57 -14.87
N PRO A 54 -7.54 -24.17 -15.39
CA PRO A 54 -6.92 -23.66 -16.60
C PRO A 54 -7.84 -23.86 -17.81
N VAL A 55 -7.97 -22.83 -18.66
CA VAL A 55 -8.81 -22.87 -19.87
C VAL A 55 -7.95 -22.61 -21.10
N ASN A 56 -7.91 -23.60 -22.00
CA ASN A 56 -7.22 -23.51 -23.29
C ASN A 56 -7.86 -24.49 -24.30
N PRO A 57 -8.29 -24.03 -25.49
CA PRO A 57 -8.95 -24.88 -26.47
C PRO A 57 -8.05 -25.97 -27.07
N LYS A 58 -6.72 -25.86 -26.93
CA LYS A 58 -5.74 -26.74 -27.60
C LYS A 58 -5.08 -27.77 -26.67
N LEU A 59 -5.18 -27.59 -25.35
CA LEU A 59 -4.50 -28.45 -24.38
C LEU A 59 -5.53 -29.28 -23.63
N ASP A 60 -5.17 -30.50 -23.26
CA ASP A 60 -5.99 -31.37 -22.40
C ASP A 60 -5.53 -31.32 -20.94
N GLU A 61 -4.23 -31.08 -20.72
CA GLU A 61 -3.60 -31.05 -19.41
C GLU A 61 -2.45 -30.02 -19.36
N ILE A 62 -2.24 -29.42 -18.19
CA ILE A 62 -1.03 -28.66 -17.83
C ILE A 62 -0.56 -29.16 -16.46
N GLU A 63 0.58 -29.85 -16.42
CA GLU A 63 1.25 -30.25 -15.17
C GLU A 63 0.33 -30.99 -14.18
N GLY A 64 -0.46 -31.95 -14.67
CA GLY A 64 -1.43 -32.71 -13.88
C GLY A 64 -2.79 -32.03 -13.67
N TYR A 65 -2.96 -30.77 -14.09
CA TYR A 65 -4.24 -30.08 -14.05
C TYR A 65 -5.03 -30.33 -15.33
N LYS A 66 -6.27 -30.81 -15.20
CA LYS A 66 -7.24 -30.87 -16.30
C LYS A 66 -7.46 -29.48 -16.88
N VAL A 67 -7.35 -29.36 -18.20
CA VAL A 67 -7.63 -28.13 -18.94
C VAL A 67 -9.02 -28.19 -19.57
N TYR A 68 -9.80 -27.12 -19.37
CA TYR A 68 -11.12 -26.97 -19.98
C TYR A 68 -10.98 -26.31 -21.37
N LYS A 69 -11.79 -26.74 -22.34
CA LYS A 69 -11.67 -26.24 -23.73
C LYS A 69 -12.28 -24.85 -23.92
N GLY A 70 -13.20 -24.47 -23.04
CA GLY A 70 -13.85 -23.17 -23.06
C GLY A 70 -14.61 -22.90 -21.76
N VAL A 71 -15.15 -21.69 -21.63
CA VAL A 71 -15.82 -21.22 -20.40
C VAL A 71 -17.07 -22.06 -20.09
N LYS A 72 -17.76 -22.56 -21.11
CA LYS A 72 -18.98 -23.36 -20.96
C LYS A 72 -18.78 -24.68 -20.21
N GLU A 73 -17.56 -25.24 -20.27
CA GLU A 73 -17.20 -26.51 -19.61
C GLU A 73 -16.77 -26.34 -18.15
N LEU A 74 -16.62 -25.10 -17.69
CA LEU A 74 -16.15 -24.82 -16.34
C LEU A 74 -17.09 -25.40 -15.27
N PRO A 75 -16.59 -25.75 -14.08
CA PRO A 75 -17.44 -26.08 -12.94
C PRO A 75 -18.34 -24.92 -12.49
N GLU A 76 -19.52 -25.24 -11.95
CA GLU A 76 -20.52 -24.26 -11.46
C GLU A 76 -20.04 -23.41 -10.27
N ASP A 77 -19.02 -23.87 -9.53
CA ASP A 77 -18.45 -23.16 -8.39
C ASP A 77 -17.41 -22.10 -8.79
N THR A 78 -17.12 -21.93 -10.09
CA THR A 78 -16.23 -20.89 -10.60
C THR A 78 -16.75 -19.49 -10.27
N ASP A 79 -16.05 -18.75 -9.41
CA ASP A 79 -16.47 -17.42 -8.94
C ASP A 79 -15.54 -16.27 -9.38
N LEU A 80 -14.37 -16.58 -9.94
CA LEU A 80 -13.46 -15.62 -10.57
C LEU A 80 -12.97 -16.13 -11.94
N ALA A 81 -13.04 -15.29 -12.97
CA ALA A 81 -12.37 -15.51 -14.26
C ALA A 81 -11.23 -14.51 -14.49
N VAL A 82 -10.04 -15.00 -14.84
CA VAL A 82 -8.88 -14.19 -15.21
C VAL A 82 -8.61 -14.37 -16.70
N ILE A 83 -8.74 -13.31 -17.48
CA ILE A 83 -8.63 -13.33 -18.95
C ILE A 83 -7.25 -12.80 -19.37
N SER A 84 -6.49 -13.63 -20.08
CA SER A 84 -5.19 -13.28 -20.67
C SER A 84 -5.06 -13.75 -22.14
N ILE A 85 -6.14 -13.61 -22.92
CA ILE A 85 -6.20 -13.94 -24.36
C ILE A 85 -6.18 -12.67 -25.23
N PRO A 86 -5.91 -12.74 -26.55
CA PRO A 86 -5.90 -11.54 -27.39
C PRO A 86 -7.22 -10.76 -27.38
N ALA A 87 -7.13 -9.42 -27.39
CA ALA A 87 -8.27 -8.50 -27.22
C ALA A 87 -9.49 -8.81 -28.10
N PRO A 88 -9.36 -9.15 -29.40
CA PRO A 88 -10.52 -9.44 -30.26
C PRO A 88 -11.40 -10.61 -29.80
N PHE A 89 -10.88 -11.52 -28.97
CA PHE A 89 -11.64 -12.66 -28.47
C PHE A 89 -12.36 -12.36 -27.14
N VAL A 90 -11.99 -11.28 -26.45
CA VAL A 90 -12.50 -10.97 -25.10
C VAL A 90 -14.01 -10.71 -25.08
N PRO A 91 -14.62 -9.95 -26.02
CA PRO A 91 -16.08 -9.74 -26.01
C PRO A 91 -16.88 -11.05 -26.12
N GLN A 92 -16.43 -11.98 -26.96
CA GLN A 92 -17.08 -13.28 -27.10
C GLN A 92 -16.91 -14.12 -25.83
N THR A 93 -15.71 -14.15 -25.25
CA THR A 93 -15.47 -14.82 -23.96
C THR A 93 -16.32 -14.23 -22.84
N MET A 94 -16.54 -12.91 -22.81
CA MET A 94 -17.42 -12.27 -21.84
C MET A 94 -18.88 -12.71 -21.96
N LYS A 95 -19.39 -12.97 -23.18
CA LYS A 95 -20.72 -13.56 -23.38
C LYS A 95 -20.81 -14.96 -22.78
N GLU A 96 -19.78 -15.79 -22.98
CA GLU A 96 -19.73 -17.13 -22.40
C GLU A 96 -19.63 -17.11 -20.87
N ILE A 97 -18.88 -16.15 -20.30
CA ILE A 97 -18.80 -15.92 -18.85
C ILE A 97 -20.17 -15.52 -18.29
N ALA A 98 -20.89 -14.64 -18.99
CA ALA A 98 -22.24 -14.25 -18.63
C ALA A 98 -23.21 -15.44 -18.65
N GLU A 99 -23.19 -16.25 -19.71
CA GLU A 99 -23.97 -17.48 -19.82
C GLU A 99 -23.66 -18.47 -18.69
N LYS A 100 -22.38 -18.56 -18.29
CA LYS A 100 -21.93 -19.42 -17.18
C LYS A 100 -22.27 -18.86 -15.79
N GLY A 101 -22.69 -17.61 -15.71
CA GLY A 101 -23.09 -16.97 -14.45
C GLY A 101 -21.93 -16.47 -13.57
N ILE A 102 -20.70 -16.44 -14.07
CA ILE A 102 -19.53 -15.93 -13.33
C ILE A 102 -19.67 -14.40 -13.17
N LYS A 103 -19.52 -13.89 -11.95
CA LYS A 103 -19.80 -12.48 -11.62
C LYS A 103 -18.56 -11.59 -11.43
N SER A 104 -17.37 -12.17 -11.40
CA SER A 104 -16.12 -11.41 -11.18
C SER A 104 -15.11 -11.76 -12.26
N VAL A 105 -14.61 -10.74 -12.96
CA VAL A 105 -13.66 -10.90 -14.07
C VAL A 105 -12.47 -9.95 -13.94
N ILE A 106 -11.27 -10.49 -14.04
CA ILE A 106 -10.04 -9.70 -14.20
C ILE A 106 -9.61 -9.81 -15.66
N ILE A 107 -9.54 -8.69 -16.37
CA ILE A 107 -9.07 -8.66 -17.75
C ILE A 107 -7.65 -8.11 -17.77
N ILE A 108 -6.68 -9.01 -17.91
CA ILE A 108 -5.25 -8.65 -17.96
C ILE A 108 -4.90 -8.02 -19.31
N THR A 109 -5.53 -8.55 -20.36
CA THR A 109 -5.31 -8.17 -21.76
C THR A 109 -5.38 -6.65 -21.99
N GLY A 110 -4.35 -6.10 -22.64
CA GLY A 110 -4.40 -4.78 -23.29
C GLY A 110 -4.78 -4.89 -24.78
N GLY A 111 -4.93 -3.76 -25.44
CA GLY A 111 -5.40 -3.63 -26.82
C GLY A 111 -6.78 -2.96 -26.94
N PHE A 112 -7.16 -2.13 -25.98
CA PHE A 112 -8.51 -1.59 -25.83
C PHE A 112 -8.52 -0.06 -25.98
N GLY A 113 -9.25 0.67 -25.12
CA GLY A 113 -9.50 2.10 -25.26
C GLY A 113 -8.23 2.95 -25.27
N GLU A 114 -7.13 2.44 -24.74
CA GLU A 114 -5.81 3.05 -24.77
C GLU A 114 -5.18 3.10 -26.18
N LEU A 115 -5.63 2.24 -27.12
CA LEU A 115 -5.15 2.22 -28.50
C LEU A 115 -6.02 2.99 -29.49
N GLY A 116 -7.22 3.43 -29.10
CA GLY A 116 -8.10 4.26 -29.94
C GLY A 116 -9.54 3.75 -30.05
N GLU A 117 -10.23 4.19 -31.10
CA GLU A 117 -11.69 4.05 -31.24
C GLU A 117 -12.17 2.59 -31.35
N GLU A 118 -11.45 1.73 -32.08
CA GLU A 118 -11.82 0.30 -32.19
C GLU A 118 -11.74 -0.41 -30.84
N GLY A 119 -10.70 -0.11 -30.06
CA GLY A 119 -10.55 -0.63 -28.71
C GLY A 119 -11.64 -0.13 -27.75
N ARG A 120 -12.07 1.14 -27.89
CA ARG A 120 -13.21 1.68 -27.13
C ARG A 120 -14.53 0.97 -27.48
N LYS A 121 -14.75 0.62 -28.75
CA LYS A 121 -15.94 -0.16 -29.16
C LYS A 121 -15.96 -1.54 -28.49
N MET A 122 -14.80 -2.19 -28.36
CA MET A 122 -14.70 -3.45 -27.62
C MET A 122 -14.98 -3.25 -26.11
N GLU A 123 -14.46 -2.19 -25.50
CA GLU A 123 -14.76 -1.84 -24.11
C GLU A 123 -16.27 -1.58 -23.88
N GLU A 124 -16.93 -0.89 -24.80
CA GLU A 124 -18.38 -0.64 -24.74
C GLU A 124 -19.19 -1.94 -24.80
N GLU A 125 -18.83 -2.87 -25.69
CA GLU A 125 -19.47 -4.19 -25.77
C GLU A 125 -19.26 -4.99 -24.48
N ILE A 126 -18.02 -5.04 -23.97
CA ILE A 126 -17.68 -5.73 -22.71
C ILE A 126 -18.46 -5.14 -21.53
N LEU A 127 -18.50 -3.81 -21.41
CA LEU A 127 -19.21 -3.12 -20.32
C LEU A 127 -20.72 -3.35 -20.41
N LYS A 128 -21.29 -3.38 -21.62
CA LYS A 128 -22.70 -3.68 -21.83
C LYS A 128 -23.03 -5.09 -21.32
N ILE A 129 -22.27 -6.10 -21.74
CA ILE A 129 -22.45 -7.50 -21.29
C ILE A 129 -22.35 -7.57 -19.77
N ALA A 130 -21.36 -6.88 -19.19
CA ALA A 130 -21.13 -6.90 -17.76
C ALA A 130 -22.32 -6.33 -16.98
N LYS A 131 -22.82 -5.15 -17.39
CA LYS A 131 -23.97 -4.49 -16.75
C LYS A 131 -25.26 -5.31 -16.84
N GLU A 132 -25.55 -5.87 -18.02
CA GLU A 132 -26.75 -6.69 -18.25
C GLU A 132 -26.77 -7.96 -17.40
N ASN A 133 -25.60 -8.45 -17.00
CA ASN A 133 -25.45 -9.72 -16.28
C ASN A 133 -24.96 -9.56 -14.83
N GLY A 134 -24.78 -8.32 -14.35
CA GLY A 134 -24.28 -8.03 -13.00
C GLY A 134 -22.85 -8.54 -12.76
N ILE A 135 -22.00 -8.48 -13.77
CA ILE A 135 -20.58 -8.84 -13.70
C ILE A 135 -19.77 -7.61 -13.32
N ARG A 136 -18.82 -7.78 -12.39
CA ARG A 136 -17.82 -6.77 -12.05
C ARG A 136 -16.50 -7.04 -12.76
N ILE A 137 -15.81 -5.98 -13.20
CA ILE A 137 -14.57 -6.09 -13.97
C ILE A 137 -13.44 -5.24 -13.36
N ILE A 138 -12.31 -5.89 -13.05
CA ILE A 138 -11.01 -5.21 -12.86
C ILE A 138 -10.26 -5.22 -14.21
N GLY A 139 -9.78 -4.06 -14.64
CA GLY A 139 -9.13 -3.86 -15.94
C GLY A 139 -10.05 -3.17 -16.96
N PRO A 140 -9.85 -3.39 -18.28
CA PRO A 140 -8.80 -4.21 -18.89
C PRO A 140 -7.41 -3.56 -18.76
N ASN A 141 -6.40 -4.12 -19.45
CA ASN A 141 -5.05 -3.59 -19.53
C ASN A 141 -4.43 -3.37 -18.14
N CYS A 142 -4.37 -4.43 -17.35
CA CYS A 142 -3.96 -4.36 -15.95
C CYS A 142 -3.07 -5.54 -15.56
N VAL A 143 -2.42 -5.43 -14.41
CA VAL A 143 -1.70 -6.55 -13.78
C VAL A 143 -2.62 -7.36 -12.85
N GLY A 144 -3.80 -6.82 -12.55
CA GLY A 144 -4.82 -7.46 -11.72
C GLY A 144 -4.50 -7.37 -10.23
N VAL A 145 -4.62 -8.48 -9.51
CA VAL A 145 -4.67 -8.52 -8.05
C VAL A 145 -3.56 -9.38 -7.46
N TYR A 146 -3.02 -8.93 -6.33
CA TYR A 146 -2.09 -9.69 -5.49
C TYR A 146 -2.51 -9.60 -4.03
N VAL A 147 -2.70 -10.75 -3.38
CA VAL A 147 -3.09 -10.88 -1.97
C VAL A 147 -2.26 -12.01 -1.34
N PRO A 148 -1.22 -11.68 -0.54
CA PRO A 148 -0.36 -12.70 0.05
C PRO A 148 -1.12 -13.71 0.92
N ASP A 149 -2.10 -13.24 1.70
CA ASP A 149 -2.78 -14.08 2.70
C ASP A 149 -3.69 -15.14 2.09
N THR A 150 -4.25 -14.86 0.91
CA THR A 150 -5.13 -15.81 0.20
C THR A 150 -4.44 -16.53 -0.95
N GLY A 151 -3.24 -16.09 -1.33
CA GLY A 151 -2.50 -16.67 -2.44
C GLY A 151 -3.05 -16.29 -3.82
N VAL A 152 -3.92 -15.28 -3.90
CA VAL A 152 -4.32 -14.69 -5.18
C VAL A 152 -3.14 -13.91 -5.75
N ASP A 153 -2.67 -14.31 -6.93
CA ASP A 153 -1.59 -13.62 -7.63
C ASP A 153 -1.82 -13.72 -9.14
N THR A 154 -2.32 -12.63 -9.73
CA THR A 154 -2.44 -12.48 -11.19
C THR A 154 -1.26 -11.70 -11.80
N VAL A 155 -0.23 -11.39 -11.02
CA VAL A 155 0.92 -10.62 -11.48
C VAL A 155 1.73 -11.46 -12.44
N PHE A 156 1.56 -11.21 -13.74
CA PHE A 156 2.16 -11.99 -14.82
C PHE A 156 3.67 -11.73 -15.04
N LEU A 157 4.37 -11.22 -14.02
CA LEU A 157 5.81 -11.07 -14.00
C LEU A 157 6.40 -12.15 -13.09
N PRO A 158 7.29 -13.00 -13.60
CA PRO A 158 7.68 -14.20 -12.89
C PRO A 158 8.61 -13.87 -11.71
N ASP A 159 8.61 -14.72 -10.69
CA ASP A 159 9.34 -14.50 -9.43
C ASP A 159 10.86 -14.31 -9.62
N GLU A 160 11.46 -14.86 -10.69
CA GLU A 160 12.87 -14.67 -10.98
C GLU A 160 13.21 -13.24 -11.44
N LYS A 161 12.20 -12.40 -11.66
CA LYS A 161 12.35 -11.01 -12.12
C LYS A 161 11.96 -9.96 -11.10
N MET A 162 11.23 -10.33 -10.05
CA MET A 162 10.82 -9.42 -8.99
C MET A 162 10.40 -10.18 -7.75
N ASP A 163 10.74 -9.62 -6.60
CA ASP A 163 10.27 -10.13 -5.32
C ASP A 163 8.81 -9.72 -5.08
N ARG A 164 8.13 -10.51 -4.25
CA ARG A 164 6.78 -10.22 -3.77
C ARG A 164 6.82 -9.74 -2.31
N PRO A 165 6.14 -8.64 -1.96
CA PRO A 165 6.11 -8.17 -0.59
C PRO A 165 5.34 -9.16 0.30
N LYS A 166 5.77 -9.32 1.54
CA LYS A 166 5.06 -10.14 2.52
C LYS A 166 3.68 -9.54 2.84
N SER A 167 2.85 -10.34 3.50
CA SER A 167 1.59 -9.86 4.07
C SER A 167 1.79 -8.63 4.96
N GLY A 168 0.85 -7.70 4.86
CA GLY A 168 0.78 -6.48 5.65
C GLY A 168 -0.62 -5.90 5.66
N SER A 169 -0.74 -4.65 6.09
CA SER A 169 -2.04 -3.98 6.24
C SER A 169 -2.19 -2.75 5.34
N ILE A 170 -1.38 -2.66 4.29
CA ILE A 170 -1.45 -1.61 3.28
C ILE A 170 -2.18 -2.15 2.05
N ALA A 171 -3.23 -1.47 1.60
CA ALA A 171 -3.80 -1.68 0.29
C ALA A 171 -3.12 -0.77 -0.73
N PHE A 172 -2.55 -1.32 -1.79
CA PHE A 172 -1.90 -0.57 -2.86
C PHE A 172 -2.73 -0.61 -4.14
N VAL A 173 -3.32 0.52 -4.51
CA VAL A 173 -4.25 0.64 -5.63
C VAL A 173 -3.62 1.53 -6.70
N THR A 174 -3.53 1.04 -7.95
CA THR A 174 -2.80 1.75 -9.01
C THR A 174 -3.43 1.58 -10.39
N GLN A 175 -3.49 2.68 -11.14
CA GLN A 175 -3.87 2.67 -12.57
C GLN A 175 -2.77 2.10 -13.46
N SER A 176 -1.50 2.27 -13.08
CA SER A 176 -0.37 1.85 -13.88
C SER A 176 0.08 0.44 -13.51
N GLY A 177 0.06 -0.47 -14.48
CA GLY A 177 0.51 -1.85 -14.33
C GLY A 177 2.03 -1.99 -14.16
N ALA A 178 2.81 -1.27 -14.98
CA ALA A 178 4.27 -1.27 -14.84
C ALA A 178 4.72 -0.68 -13.49
N PHE A 179 4.04 0.36 -13.03
CA PHE A 179 4.27 0.93 -11.70
C PHE A 179 3.88 -0.07 -10.60
N ALA A 180 2.77 -0.80 -10.76
CA ALA A 180 2.36 -1.85 -9.81
C ALA A 180 3.48 -2.86 -9.56
N ALA A 181 4.05 -3.38 -10.66
CA ALA A 181 5.14 -4.33 -10.63
C ALA A 181 6.39 -3.81 -9.90
N ALA A 182 6.88 -2.64 -10.33
CA ALA A 182 8.06 -2.02 -9.75
C ALA A 182 7.89 -1.70 -8.26
N MET A 183 6.69 -1.28 -7.85
CA MET A 183 6.40 -0.96 -6.46
C MET A 183 6.22 -2.17 -5.57
N LEU A 184 5.71 -3.30 -6.08
CA LEU A 184 5.70 -4.56 -5.31
C LEU A 184 7.12 -5.04 -5.04
N ASP A 185 7.98 -5.04 -6.06
CA ASP A 185 9.39 -5.41 -5.93
C ASP A 185 10.12 -4.50 -4.94
N TRP A 186 9.97 -3.18 -5.10
CA TRP A 186 10.56 -2.20 -4.19
C TRP A 186 10.04 -2.34 -2.76
N ALA A 187 8.73 -2.54 -2.57
CA ALA A 187 8.13 -2.75 -1.25
C ALA A 187 8.67 -4.02 -0.57
N ALA A 188 8.90 -5.10 -1.33
CA ALA A 188 9.50 -6.32 -0.82
C ALA A 188 10.93 -6.06 -0.29
N GLY A 189 11.76 -5.36 -1.07
CA GLY A 189 13.11 -4.98 -0.66
C GLY A 189 13.15 -4.01 0.54
N ALA A 190 12.19 -3.09 0.60
CA ALA A 190 12.05 -2.08 1.65
C ALA A 190 11.32 -2.56 2.92
N GLY A 191 10.97 -3.86 3.01
CA GLY A 191 10.30 -4.43 4.18
C GLY A 191 8.85 -3.96 4.38
N ILE A 192 8.23 -3.41 3.34
CA ILE A 192 6.85 -2.91 3.38
C ILE A 192 5.90 -4.06 3.03
N GLY A 193 5.12 -4.50 4.01
CA GLY A 193 4.10 -5.52 3.81
C GLY A 193 2.86 -4.96 3.11
N ILE A 194 2.38 -5.68 2.09
CA ILE A 194 1.17 -5.35 1.32
C ILE A 194 0.09 -6.35 1.68
N GLY A 195 -1.09 -5.86 2.08
CA GLY A 195 -2.25 -6.71 2.33
C GLY A 195 -2.97 -7.06 1.04
N LYS A 196 -3.21 -6.06 0.19
CA LYS A 196 -3.89 -6.22 -1.10
C LYS A 196 -3.30 -5.23 -2.11
N MET A 197 -2.91 -5.69 -3.29
CA MET A 197 -2.57 -4.84 -4.41
C MET A 197 -3.62 -4.99 -5.51
N VAL A 198 -4.05 -3.87 -6.07
CA VAL A 198 -5.01 -3.82 -7.19
C VAL A 198 -4.48 -2.91 -8.28
N SER A 199 -4.06 -3.51 -9.38
CA SER A 199 -3.87 -2.84 -10.67
C SER A 199 -5.16 -2.96 -11.46
N TYR A 200 -5.82 -1.83 -11.71
CA TYR A 200 -7.16 -1.79 -12.33
C TYR A 200 -7.17 -1.18 -13.74
N GLY A 201 -6.00 -0.77 -14.25
CA GLY A 201 -5.77 -0.43 -15.66
C GLY A 201 -6.74 0.63 -16.19
N ASN A 202 -7.41 0.30 -17.29
CA ASN A 202 -8.34 1.19 -17.99
C ASN A 202 -9.62 1.51 -17.20
N LYS A 203 -9.83 0.92 -16.00
CA LYS A 203 -10.95 1.20 -15.09
C LYS A 203 -12.31 1.15 -15.78
N LEU A 204 -12.56 0.08 -16.54
CA LEU A 204 -13.78 -0.06 -17.34
C LEU A 204 -15.05 -0.14 -16.47
N ASP A 205 -14.95 -0.81 -15.31
CA ASP A 205 -16.03 -0.96 -14.34
C ASP A 205 -15.58 -0.65 -12.90
N VAL A 206 -14.79 -1.54 -12.28
CA VAL A 206 -14.26 -1.31 -10.92
C VAL A 206 -13.22 -0.20 -10.97
N ASP A 207 -13.45 0.85 -10.21
CA ASP A 207 -12.58 2.02 -10.11
C ASP A 207 -12.04 2.26 -8.68
N ASP A 208 -11.21 3.28 -8.52
CA ASP A 208 -10.67 3.73 -7.24
C ASP A 208 -11.74 4.02 -6.18
N ALA A 209 -12.93 4.48 -6.57
CA ALA A 209 -14.02 4.75 -5.64
C ALA A 209 -14.66 3.47 -5.09
N ASP A 210 -14.89 2.47 -5.95
CA ASP A 210 -15.38 1.15 -5.52
C ASP A 210 -14.40 0.45 -4.57
N LEU A 211 -13.10 0.54 -4.89
CA LEU A 211 -12.04 -0.03 -4.06
C LEU A 211 -11.95 0.66 -2.71
N MET A 212 -12.05 2.00 -2.66
CA MET A 212 -12.15 2.72 -1.39
C MET A 212 -13.37 2.27 -0.58
N ASP A 213 -14.54 2.14 -1.20
CA ASP A 213 -15.74 1.67 -0.50
C ASP A 213 -15.59 0.23 0.03
N TYR A 214 -14.89 -0.65 -0.69
CA TYR A 214 -14.56 -1.99 -0.21
C TYR A 214 -13.63 -1.93 1.01
N PHE A 215 -12.55 -1.16 0.93
CA PHE A 215 -11.53 -1.10 1.97
C PHE A 215 -12.02 -0.48 3.28
N ILE A 216 -13.14 0.27 3.28
CA ILE A 216 -13.80 0.70 4.52
C ILE A 216 -14.04 -0.49 5.47
N TYR A 217 -14.49 -1.61 4.92
CA TYR A 217 -14.96 -2.76 5.69
C TYR A 217 -13.94 -3.90 5.82
N ASP A 218 -12.79 -3.76 5.18
CA ASP A 218 -11.73 -4.76 5.19
C ASP A 218 -10.80 -4.57 6.38
N GLU A 219 -11.08 -5.24 7.50
CA GLU A 219 -10.33 -5.08 8.76
C GLU A 219 -8.85 -5.43 8.64
N SER A 220 -8.43 -6.19 7.63
CA SER A 220 -7.01 -6.49 7.39
C SER A 220 -6.23 -5.28 6.89
N ILE A 221 -6.91 -4.26 6.37
CA ILE A 221 -6.32 -3.05 5.81
C ILE A 221 -6.44 -1.88 6.78
N LYS A 222 -5.29 -1.28 7.11
CA LYS A 222 -5.14 -0.09 7.95
C LYS A 222 -4.88 1.19 7.16
N ALA A 223 -4.29 1.10 5.98
CA ALA A 223 -4.01 2.26 5.13
C ALA A 223 -4.20 1.92 3.65
N VAL A 224 -4.69 2.87 2.87
CA VAL A 224 -4.87 2.72 1.42
C VAL A 224 -3.96 3.70 0.70
N THR A 225 -3.16 3.21 -0.25
CA THR A 225 -2.37 4.03 -1.16
C THR A 225 -2.98 4.01 -2.56
N LEU A 226 -3.03 5.18 -3.20
CA LEU A 226 -3.61 5.36 -4.54
C LEU A 226 -2.56 5.97 -5.47
N TYR A 227 -2.21 5.31 -6.57
CA TYR A 227 -1.56 5.95 -7.71
C TYR A 227 -2.60 6.31 -8.77
N ILE A 228 -2.78 7.60 -9.01
CA ILE A 228 -3.87 8.16 -9.81
C ILE A 228 -3.29 8.88 -11.02
N GLU A 229 -3.68 8.48 -12.23
CA GLU A 229 -3.39 9.21 -13.47
C GLU A 229 -4.56 10.14 -13.81
N GLY A 230 -5.79 9.64 -13.65
CA GLY A 230 -7.00 10.46 -13.69
C GLY A 230 -8.21 9.76 -13.08
N VAL A 231 -9.29 10.51 -12.82
CA VAL A 231 -10.57 10.01 -12.28
C VAL A 231 -11.66 10.33 -13.30
N LYS A 232 -12.51 9.35 -13.61
CA LYS A 232 -13.63 9.51 -14.57
C LYS A 232 -14.87 10.05 -13.86
N GLU A 233 -15.31 9.35 -12.82
CA GLU A 233 -16.50 9.70 -12.04
C GLU A 233 -16.14 10.53 -10.79
N GLY A 234 -15.79 11.79 -11.00
CA GLY A 234 -15.27 12.66 -9.93
C GLY A 234 -16.17 12.80 -8.70
N ARG A 235 -17.50 12.83 -8.87
CA ARG A 235 -18.46 12.86 -7.74
C ARG A 235 -18.42 11.56 -6.94
N LYS A 236 -18.42 10.41 -7.62
CA LYS A 236 -18.33 9.09 -6.99
C LYS A 236 -17.03 8.99 -6.16
N PHE A 237 -15.91 9.43 -6.73
CA PHE A 237 -14.62 9.49 -6.04
C PHE A 237 -14.65 10.36 -4.78
N ILE A 238 -15.15 11.59 -4.87
CA ILE A 238 -15.24 12.51 -3.73
C ILE A 238 -16.07 11.88 -2.59
N GLU A 239 -17.21 11.29 -2.92
CA GLU A 239 -18.09 10.70 -1.91
C GLU A 239 -17.50 9.44 -1.27
N ALA A 240 -16.84 8.57 -2.05
CA ALA A 240 -16.10 7.43 -1.52
C ALA A 240 -14.93 7.88 -0.63
N ALA A 241 -14.16 8.87 -1.08
CA ALA A 241 -13.06 9.46 -0.33
C ALA A 241 -13.52 10.02 1.03
N LYS A 242 -14.60 10.80 1.06
CA LYS A 242 -15.18 11.34 2.32
C LYS A 242 -15.63 10.24 3.28
N ARG A 243 -16.08 9.08 2.78
CA ARG A 243 -16.48 7.95 3.62
C ARG A 243 -15.26 7.24 4.20
N ILE A 244 -14.30 6.87 3.35
CA ILE A 244 -13.14 6.09 3.79
C ILE A 244 -12.22 6.89 4.71
N THR A 245 -11.96 8.17 4.46
CA THR A 245 -11.03 8.96 5.28
C THR A 245 -11.54 9.26 6.69
N LYS A 246 -12.80 8.96 6.99
CA LYS A 246 -13.33 8.99 8.36
C LYS A 246 -12.90 7.78 9.18
N VAL A 247 -12.56 6.68 8.51
CA VAL A 247 -12.26 5.40 9.14
C VAL A 247 -10.83 4.95 8.91
N LYS A 248 -10.26 5.24 7.73
CA LYS A 248 -8.93 4.79 7.31
C LYS A 248 -8.21 5.87 6.51
N PRO A 249 -6.90 6.09 6.76
CA PRO A 249 -6.09 7.01 5.99
C PRO A 249 -5.97 6.57 4.53
N VAL A 250 -6.09 7.53 3.63
CA VAL A 250 -5.85 7.36 2.19
C VAL A 250 -4.71 8.28 1.77
N ILE A 251 -3.68 7.71 1.15
CA ILE A 251 -2.50 8.43 0.66
C ILE A 251 -2.49 8.36 -0.87
N ALA A 252 -2.57 9.49 -1.55
CA ALA A 252 -2.65 9.53 -3.01
C ALA A 252 -1.40 10.17 -3.65
N LEU A 253 -0.79 9.44 -4.59
CA LEU A 253 0.20 9.96 -5.53
C LEU A 253 -0.49 10.25 -6.87
N LYS A 254 -0.69 11.55 -7.16
CA LYS A 254 -1.22 12.01 -8.46
C LYS A 254 -0.09 12.16 -9.47
N SER A 255 -0.10 11.43 -10.58
CA SER A 255 0.83 11.65 -11.69
C SER A 255 0.34 12.79 -12.60
N GLY A 256 1.16 13.26 -13.54
CA GLY A 256 0.76 14.32 -14.49
C GLY A 256 0.48 15.68 -13.85
N LYS A 257 1.29 16.06 -12.84
CA LYS A 257 1.13 17.29 -12.04
C LYS A 257 1.42 18.58 -12.80
N THR A 258 2.31 18.50 -13.78
CA THR A 258 2.77 19.63 -14.61
C THR A 258 2.19 19.52 -16.01
N GLU A 259 2.28 20.57 -16.83
CA GLU A 259 1.85 20.51 -18.22
C GLU A 259 2.54 19.39 -19.01
N TYR A 260 3.86 19.20 -18.81
CA TYR A 260 4.61 18.11 -19.43
C TYR A 260 4.11 16.74 -18.98
N GLY A 261 3.90 16.56 -17.67
CA GLY A 261 3.40 15.30 -17.14
C GLY A 261 1.96 15.01 -17.57
N ALA A 262 1.10 16.03 -17.59
CA ALA A 262 -0.29 15.92 -18.01
C ALA A 262 -0.41 15.51 -19.48
N LYS A 263 0.43 16.09 -20.35
CA LYS A 263 0.57 15.69 -21.76
C LYS A 263 1.00 14.22 -21.88
N ALA A 264 2.03 13.81 -21.14
CA ALA A 264 2.52 12.43 -21.17
C ALA A 264 1.44 11.42 -20.69
N ALA A 265 0.77 11.71 -19.57
CA ALA A 265 -0.31 10.87 -19.04
C ALA A 265 -1.52 10.79 -20.01
N SER A 266 -1.83 11.89 -20.70
CA SER A 266 -2.95 11.91 -21.66
C SER A 266 -2.65 11.05 -22.89
N SER A 267 -1.41 11.09 -23.40
CA SER A 267 -0.97 10.24 -24.51
C SER A 267 -0.89 8.76 -24.12
N HIS A 268 -0.58 8.46 -22.85
CA HIS A 268 -0.46 7.09 -22.34
C HIS A 268 -1.83 6.42 -22.11
N THR A 269 -2.81 7.17 -21.59
CA THR A 269 -4.13 6.62 -21.22
C THR A 269 -5.22 6.88 -22.24
N GLY A 270 -4.96 7.74 -23.23
CA GLY A 270 -5.99 8.21 -24.16
C GLY A 270 -7.11 9.03 -23.50
N SER A 271 -6.88 9.55 -22.28
CA SER A 271 -7.85 10.35 -21.51
C SER A 271 -7.26 11.72 -21.15
N LEU A 272 -8.11 12.75 -21.02
CA LEU A 272 -7.63 14.09 -20.66
C LEU A 272 -7.15 14.11 -19.20
N ALA A 273 -5.89 14.44 -18.97
CA ALA A 273 -5.38 14.66 -17.61
C ALA A 273 -6.10 15.84 -16.96
N GLY A 274 -6.80 15.59 -15.85
CA GLY A 274 -7.47 16.63 -15.08
C GLY A 274 -6.48 17.59 -14.42
N ALA A 275 -6.87 18.86 -14.23
CA ALA A 275 -6.01 19.89 -13.67
C ALA A 275 -5.58 19.55 -12.24
N ASP A 276 -4.28 19.59 -11.97
CA ASP A 276 -3.70 19.18 -10.68
C ASP A 276 -4.23 19.98 -9.48
N ILE A 277 -4.55 21.25 -9.70
CA ILE A 277 -5.14 22.14 -8.68
C ILE A 277 -6.50 21.64 -8.18
N ILE A 278 -7.28 20.98 -9.04
CA ILE A 278 -8.58 20.41 -8.67
C ILE A 278 -8.35 19.19 -7.77
N TYR A 279 -7.38 18.33 -8.09
CA TYR A 279 -7.02 17.20 -7.24
C TYR A 279 -6.54 17.67 -5.86
N ASP A 280 -5.71 18.72 -5.81
CA ASP A 280 -5.27 19.30 -4.54
C ASP A 280 -6.44 19.77 -3.66
N ALA A 281 -7.39 20.50 -4.26
CA ALA A 281 -8.58 20.96 -3.55
C ALA A 281 -9.44 19.79 -3.07
N VAL A 282 -9.67 18.79 -3.93
CA VAL A 282 -10.44 17.59 -3.59
C VAL A 282 -9.78 16.83 -2.45
N PHE A 283 -8.48 16.58 -2.50
CA PHE A 283 -7.77 15.85 -1.45
C PHE A 283 -7.86 16.57 -0.09
N LYS A 284 -7.69 17.90 -0.09
CA LYS A 284 -7.86 18.71 1.14
C LYS A 284 -9.28 18.65 1.69
N GLN A 285 -10.29 18.66 0.82
CA GLN A 285 -11.71 18.59 1.22
C GLN A 285 -12.12 17.21 1.73
N THR A 286 -11.50 16.15 1.21
CA THR A 286 -11.86 14.77 1.55
C THR A 286 -10.93 14.13 2.58
N GLY A 287 -9.87 14.80 3.01
CA GLY A 287 -8.90 14.25 3.96
C GLY A 287 -7.93 13.22 3.36
N ILE A 288 -7.85 13.12 2.02
CA ILE A 288 -6.80 12.34 1.36
C ILE A 288 -5.46 13.04 1.57
N LEU A 289 -4.46 12.30 2.02
CA LEU A 289 -3.09 12.78 2.15
C LEU A 289 -2.39 12.74 0.80
N ARG A 290 -1.88 13.87 0.33
CA ARG A 290 -1.19 13.95 -0.95
C ARG A 290 0.28 13.57 -0.81
N ALA A 291 0.73 12.61 -1.61
CA ALA A 291 2.13 12.25 -1.73
C ALA A 291 2.84 13.01 -2.87
N GLU A 292 4.13 13.29 -2.69
CA GLU A 292 4.95 13.99 -3.69
C GLU A 292 5.61 13.02 -4.66
N ASP A 293 6.01 11.87 -4.14
CA ASP A 293 6.72 10.79 -4.82
C ASP A 293 6.28 9.44 -4.20
N PHE A 294 6.76 8.33 -4.75
CA PHE A 294 6.35 7.00 -4.28
C PHE A 294 6.93 6.64 -2.91
N GLU A 295 8.15 7.11 -2.59
CA GLU A 295 8.77 6.87 -1.28
C GLU A 295 7.95 7.56 -0.19
N HIS A 296 7.54 8.81 -0.40
CA HIS A 296 6.64 9.54 0.49
C HIS A 296 5.33 8.79 0.69
N MET A 297 4.71 8.29 -0.38
CA MET A 297 3.45 7.55 -0.30
C MET A 297 3.57 6.33 0.61
N PHE A 298 4.62 5.53 0.41
CA PHE A 298 4.84 4.32 1.19
C PHE A 298 5.38 4.58 2.59
N ASP A 299 6.18 5.63 2.79
CA ASP A 299 6.68 6.03 4.12
C ASP A 299 5.54 6.36 5.07
N VAL A 300 4.58 7.15 4.58
CA VAL A 300 3.37 7.52 5.34
C VAL A 300 2.48 6.30 5.55
N ALA A 301 2.27 5.47 4.53
CA ALA A 301 1.46 4.25 4.67
C ALA A 301 2.06 3.26 5.69
N LYS A 302 3.39 3.12 5.71
CA LYS A 302 4.12 2.31 6.68
C LYS A 302 3.93 2.80 8.12
N ALA A 303 3.92 4.11 8.34
CA ALA A 303 3.59 4.67 9.65
C ALA A 303 2.17 4.30 10.07
N PHE A 304 1.16 4.49 9.20
CA PHE A 304 -0.23 4.11 9.53
C PHE A 304 -0.44 2.61 9.76
N ALA A 305 0.36 1.75 9.12
CA ALA A 305 0.28 0.30 9.33
C ALA A 305 0.75 -0.12 10.73
N LYS A 306 1.65 0.65 11.34
CA LYS A 306 2.41 0.26 12.54
C LYS A 306 2.16 1.15 13.77
N CYS A 307 1.76 2.40 13.58
CA CYS A 307 1.61 3.39 14.64
C CYS A 307 0.15 3.70 14.98
N LYS A 308 -0.05 4.21 16.20
CA LYS A 308 -1.28 4.92 16.62
C LYS A 308 -1.26 6.35 16.06
N LEU A 309 -2.39 7.04 16.15
CA LEU A 309 -2.46 8.47 15.81
C LEU A 309 -1.95 9.32 16.99
N PRO A 310 -1.15 10.37 16.73
CA PRO A 310 -0.75 11.31 17.77
C PRO A 310 -1.94 12.17 18.22
N LYS A 311 -1.86 12.69 19.45
CA LYS A 311 -2.86 13.61 20.02
C LYS A 311 -2.56 15.08 19.76
N GLY A 312 -1.49 15.37 19.01
CA GLY A 312 -1.00 16.70 18.74
C GLY A 312 0.17 16.69 17.76
N ASP A 313 0.88 17.82 17.66
CA ASP A 313 1.94 18.04 16.68
C ASP A 313 3.31 18.37 17.29
N ARG A 314 3.48 18.13 18.61
CA ARG A 314 4.74 18.34 19.32
C ARG A 314 5.60 17.08 19.30
N ILE A 315 6.72 17.16 18.61
CA ILE A 315 7.63 16.05 18.32
C ILE A 315 8.79 16.05 19.30
N GLY A 316 8.98 14.93 19.98
CA GLY A 316 10.20 14.63 20.71
C GLY A 316 11.20 13.89 19.82
N ILE A 317 12.46 14.31 19.82
CA ILE A 317 13.56 13.65 19.12
C ILE A 317 14.55 13.08 20.13
N ILE A 318 14.88 11.79 19.99
CA ILE A 318 15.96 11.12 20.73
C ILE A 318 17.01 10.70 19.70
N THR A 319 18.29 10.95 19.96
CA THR A 319 19.39 10.65 19.02
C THR A 319 20.69 10.35 19.76
N ASP A 320 21.56 9.52 19.21
CA ASP A 320 22.96 9.35 19.64
C ASP A 320 23.97 10.12 18.77
N GLY A 321 23.47 10.85 17.77
CA GLY A 321 24.26 11.72 16.91
C GLY A 321 23.61 13.08 16.74
N GLY A 322 24.21 14.12 17.31
CA GLY A 322 23.70 15.50 17.23
C GLY A 322 23.44 16.00 15.81
N GLY A 323 24.27 15.62 14.82
CA GLY A 323 24.05 16.00 13.41
C GLY A 323 22.73 15.47 12.84
N ALA A 324 22.38 14.21 13.14
CA ALA A 324 21.10 13.65 12.72
C ALA A 324 19.92 14.28 13.49
N GLY A 325 20.13 14.66 14.76
CA GLY A 325 19.16 15.41 15.55
C GLY A 325 18.85 16.80 14.97
N VAL A 326 19.86 17.51 14.45
CA VAL A 326 19.69 18.79 13.74
C VAL A 326 18.87 18.59 12.47
N MET A 327 19.23 17.59 11.64
CA MET A 327 18.47 17.27 10.42
C MET A 327 17.00 16.93 10.72
N ALA A 328 16.73 16.16 11.78
CA ALA A 328 15.37 15.86 12.23
C ALA A 328 14.63 17.13 12.68
N SER A 329 15.29 18.04 13.40
CA SER A 329 14.70 19.29 13.87
C SER A 329 14.32 20.23 12.71
N ASP A 330 15.20 20.34 11.71
CA ASP A 330 14.90 21.07 10.47
C ASP A 330 13.72 20.46 9.73
N ALA A 331 13.65 19.13 9.68
CA ALA A 331 12.52 18.42 9.08
C ALA A 331 11.20 18.66 9.84
N VAL A 332 11.22 18.75 11.17
CA VAL A 332 10.04 19.07 11.99
C VAL A 332 9.46 20.42 11.56
N ALA A 333 10.31 21.45 11.45
CA ALA A 333 9.89 22.76 10.98
C ALA A 333 9.41 22.73 9.52
N LYS A 334 10.15 22.07 8.62
CA LYS A 334 9.82 21.94 7.20
C LYS A 334 8.45 21.34 6.95
N PHE A 335 8.04 20.35 7.75
CA PHE A 335 6.75 19.68 7.62
C PHE A 335 5.65 20.28 8.50
N GLY A 336 5.87 21.48 9.07
CA GLY A 336 4.86 22.22 9.83
C GLY A 336 4.50 21.60 11.17
N LEU A 337 5.41 20.80 11.74
CA LEU A 337 5.32 20.25 13.09
C LEU A 337 6.04 21.17 14.08
N LYS A 338 5.93 20.86 15.37
CA LYS A 338 6.57 21.64 16.44
C LYS A 338 7.54 20.77 17.22
N MET A 339 8.66 21.34 17.65
CA MET A 339 9.49 20.69 18.67
C MET A 339 8.75 20.69 20.01
N ALA A 340 8.71 19.55 20.69
CA ALA A 340 8.18 19.47 22.04
C ALA A 340 9.10 20.21 23.03
N GLU A 341 8.49 20.93 23.96
CA GLU A 341 9.18 21.54 25.11
C GLU A 341 9.09 20.59 26.30
N LEU A 342 10.20 19.94 26.64
CA LEU A 342 10.24 18.99 27.75
C LEU A 342 9.99 19.71 29.07
N SER A 343 9.24 19.06 29.96
CA SER A 343 9.03 19.57 31.31
C SER A 343 10.33 19.61 32.13
N GLU A 344 10.41 20.52 33.11
CA GLU A 344 11.59 20.63 33.98
C GLU A 344 11.87 19.32 34.74
N GLU A 345 10.82 18.60 35.13
CA GLU A 345 10.89 17.29 35.78
C GLU A 345 11.60 16.26 34.88
N ILE A 346 11.22 16.21 33.60
CA ILE A 346 11.84 15.30 32.63
C ILE A 346 13.29 15.68 32.36
N ILE A 347 13.59 16.98 32.20
CA ILE A 347 14.97 17.45 32.01
C ILE A 347 15.83 17.05 33.23
N LYS A 348 15.30 17.17 34.44
CA LYS A 348 15.99 16.76 35.67
C LYS A 348 16.22 15.24 35.70
N TYR A 349 15.20 14.45 35.42
CA TYR A 349 15.29 12.99 35.35
C TYR A 349 16.38 12.54 34.37
N LEU A 350 16.42 13.11 33.16
CA LEU A 350 17.43 12.79 32.16
C LEU A 350 18.84 13.15 32.64
N LYS A 351 19.03 14.33 33.24
CA LYS A 351 20.33 14.76 33.78
C LYS A 351 20.85 13.86 34.91
N GLU A 352 19.96 13.24 35.69
CA GLU A 352 20.34 12.29 36.75
C GLU A 352 20.85 10.95 36.19
N HIS A 353 20.37 10.55 35.01
CA HIS A 353 20.70 9.26 34.38
C HIS A 353 21.76 9.38 33.29
N PHE A 354 22.08 10.59 32.83
CA PHE A 354 22.99 10.85 31.73
C PHE A 354 24.34 11.37 32.19
N PRO A 355 25.41 11.17 31.40
CA PRO A 355 26.67 11.83 31.66
C PRO A 355 26.51 13.37 31.51
N PRO A 356 27.32 14.18 32.21
CA PRO A 356 27.15 15.64 32.24
C PRO A 356 27.23 16.36 30.89
N HIS A 357 27.82 15.72 29.88
CA HIS A 357 28.01 16.28 28.54
C HIS A 357 26.88 15.91 27.56
N ALA A 358 25.94 15.04 27.95
CA ALA A 358 24.77 14.72 27.14
C ALA A 358 23.74 15.84 27.16
N VAL A 359 22.94 15.93 26.10
CA VAL A 359 21.91 16.97 25.96
C VAL A 359 20.57 16.41 26.43
N ALA A 360 20.11 16.85 27.61
CA ALA A 360 18.80 16.49 28.18
C ALA A 360 17.61 17.32 27.64
N GLY A 361 17.80 18.01 26.51
CA GLY A 361 16.80 18.87 25.87
C GLY A 361 16.02 18.15 24.75
N ASN A 362 15.44 18.91 23.81
CA ASN A 362 14.85 18.34 22.61
C ASN A 362 15.48 19.00 21.36
N PRO A 363 16.32 18.28 20.59
CA PRO A 363 16.60 16.84 20.68
C PRO A 363 17.32 16.42 21.97
N THR A 364 16.96 15.24 22.49
CA THR A 364 17.73 14.58 23.54
C THR A 364 18.87 13.81 22.86
N ASP A 365 20.11 14.26 23.09
CA ASP A 365 21.32 13.62 22.57
C ASP A 365 21.91 12.70 23.63
N VAL A 366 21.72 11.38 23.44
CA VAL A 366 22.25 10.32 24.29
C VAL A 366 23.74 10.06 24.04
N VAL A 367 24.38 10.81 23.15
CA VAL A 367 25.81 10.84 22.79
C VAL A 367 26.35 9.57 22.13
N GLY A 368 27.46 9.72 21.39
CA GLY A 368 28.03 8.70 20.51
C GLY A 368 28.75 7.53 21.21
N ASP A 369 28.69 7.42 22.54
CA ASP A 369 29.12 6.27 23.32
C ASP A 369 27.95 5.60 24.05
N THR A 370 26.70 5.87 23.65
CA THR A 370 25.52 5.35 24.32
C THR A 370 25.43 3.82 24.36
N ASP A 371 24.84 3.32 25.44
CA ASP A 371 24.33 1.96 25.53
C ASP A 371 22.81 1.94 25.29
N ALA A 372 22.22 0.74 25.32
CA ALA A 372 20.78 0.56 25.17
C ALA A 372 19.97 1.13 26.37
N GLN A 373 20.57 1.15 27.57
CA GLN A 373 19.92 1.61 28.78
C GLN A 373 19.71 3.14 28.79
N ARG A 374 20.65 3.91 28.24
CA ARG A 374 20.50 5.37 28.10
C ARG A 374 19.38 5.76 27.14
N TYR A 375 19.22 5.01 26.05
CA TYR A 375 18.03 5.11 25.18
C TYR A 375 16.75 4.82 25.95
N LYS A 376 16.72 3.75 26.76
CA LYS A 376 15.55 3.39 27.55
C LYS A 376 15.11 4.54 28.47
N TYR A 377 16.04 5.18 29.19
CA TYR A 377 15.71 6.35 30.01
C TYR A 377 15.12 7.50 29.19
N ALA A 378 15.69 7.80 28.02
CA ALA A 378 15.16 8.82 27.11
C ALA A 378 13.72 8.50 26.64
N ILE A 379 13.48 7.24 26.26
CA ILE A 379 12.18 6.79 25.77
C ILE A 379 11.14 6.84 26.88
N GLU A 380 11.48 6.35 28.08
CA GLU A 380 10.61 6.40 29.26
C GLU A 380 10.21 7.84 29.59
N ALA A 381 11.16 8.77 29.57
CA ALA A 381 10.90 10.19 29.76
C ALA A 381 9.89 10.73 28.72
N PHE A 382 10.14 10.48 27.44
CA PHE A 382 9.35 11.06 26.35
C PHE A 382 7.95 10.44 26.25
N VAL A 383 7.81 9.14 26.52
CA VAL A 383 6.50 8.47 26.53
C VAL A 383 5.62 9.02 27.66
N ASN A 384 6.21 9.41 28.79
CA ASN A 384 5.47 9.93 29.95
C ASN A 384 5.26 11.46 29.94
N ASP A 385 6.05 12.24 29.21
CA ASP A 385 5.93 13.71 29.20
C ASP A 385 4.63 14.18 28.50
N PRO A 386 3.68 14.85 29.17
CA PRO A 386 2.46 15.35 28.53
C PRO A 386 2.72 16.40 27.44
N ASN A 387 3.95 16.93 27.32
CA ASN A 387 4.34 17.88 26.29
C ASN A 387 4.80 17.25 24.96
N VAL A 388 4.96 15.93 24.94
CA VAL A 388 5.37 15.18 23.75
C VAL A 388 4.15 14.44 23.20
N ASP A 389 3.80 14.67 21.93
CA ASP A 389 2.65 14.02 21.28
C ASP A 389 3.08 12.83 20.41
N ALA A 390 4.33 12.84 19.93
CA ALA A 390 4.92 11.84 19.05
C ALA A 390 6.45 11.82 19.20
N ILE A 391 7.08 10.68 18.92
CA ILE A 391 8.52 10.47 19.15
C ILE A 391 9.21 9.98 17.87
N VAL A 392 10.32 10.63 17.52
CA VAL A 392 11.27 10.18 16.50
C VAL A 392 12.55 9.75 17.20
N ILE A 393 12.92 8.48 17.05
CA ILE A 393 14.13 7.93 17.66
C ILE A 393 15.14 7.65 16.55
N ILE A 394 16.27 8.34 16.58
CA ILE A 394 17.39 8.12 15.69
C ILE A 394 18.37 7.20 16.39
N VAL A 395 18.73 6.10 15.73
CA VAL A 395 19.69 5.12 16.22
C VAL A 395 20.82 4.95 15.22
N LEU A 396 22.03 5.34 15.62
CA LEU A 396 23.25 5.05 14.89
C LEU A 396 23.86 3.76 15.45
N PHE A 397 23.53 2.62 14.82
CA PHE A 397 24.05 1.29 15.16
C PHE A 397 25.59 1.13 15.08
N GLN A 398 26.31 2.20 14.75
CA GLN A 398 27.77 2.24 14.70
C GLN A 398 28.42 2.56 16.07
N VAL A 399 27.63 2.99 17.06
CA VAL A 399 28.10 3.38 18.40
C VAL A 399 28.67 2.17 19.16
N PRO A 400 29.86 2.28 19.80
CA PRO A 400 30.61 1.13 20.31
C PRO A 400 30.00 0.42 21.53
N LEU A 401 29.26 1.11 22.40
CA LEU A 401 28.66 0.50 23.60
C LEU A 401 27.22 0.01 23.37
N LEU A 402 26.67 0.23 22.17
CA LEU A 402 25.30 -0.12 21.86
C LEU A 402 25.18 -1.62 21.56
N ASN A 403 24.50 -2.37 22.43
CA ASN A 403 24.07 -3.72 22.11
C ASN A 403 22.85 -3.65 21.16
N GLU A 404 23.02 -4.11 19.92
CA GLU A 404 22.00 -3.91 18.90
C GLU A 404 20.72 -4.74 19.15
N GLU A 405 20.84 -5.95 19.69
CA GLU A 405 19.66 -6.77 20.02
C GLU A 405 18.86 -6.14 21.17
N GLU A 406 19.55 -5.66 22.20
CA GLU A 406 18.92 -5.04 23.36
C GLU A 406 18.15 -3.77 23.00
N ILE A 407 18.75 -2.84 22.23
CA ILE A 407 18.06 -1.62 21.80
C ILE A 407 16.86 -1.95 20.89
N ILE A 408 16.98 -2.96 20.03
CA ILE A 408 15.87 -3.41 19.18
C ILE A 408 14.69 -3.90 20.03
N GLU A 409 14.95 -4.69 21.07
CA GLU A 409 13.89 -5.16 21.99
C GLU A 409 13.23 -4.00 22.74
N ILE A 410 14.02 -3.06 23.26
CA ILE A 410 13.53 -1.87 23.97
C ILE A 410 12.62 -1.05 23.06
N LEU A 411 13.07 -0.73 21.85
CA LEU A 411 12.28 0.07 20.90
C LEU A 411 10.98 -0.63 20.51
N ALA A 412 11.03 -1.94 20.26
CA ALA A 412 9.84 -2.73 19.95
C ALA A 412 8.84 -2.77 21.11
N GLU A 413 9.34 -2.94 22.34
CA GLU A 413 8.53 -2.94 23.56
C GLU A 413 7.81 -1.60 23.72
N TYR A 414 8.54 -0.49 23.66
CA TYR A 414 7.97 0.85 23.84
C TYR A 414 7.05 1.26 22.70
N ALA A 415 7.38 0.93 21.44
CA ALA A 415 6.49 1.20 20.30
C ALA A 415 5.15 0.48 20.44
N LYS A 416 5.14 -0.73 21.05
CA LYS A 416 3.92 -1.49 21.31
C LYS A 416 3.12 -0.95 22.50
N LYS A 417 3.80 -0.54 23.59
CA LYS A 417 3.16 -0.10 24.84
C LYS A 417 2.70 1.36 24.80
N SER A 418 3.41 2.22 24.06
CA SER A 418 3.14 3.65 24.03
C SER A 418 1.78 3.97 23.39
N GLU A 419 1.11 5.00 23.93
CA GLU A 419 -0.04 5.63 23.26
C GLU A 419 0.39 6.67 22.22
N LYS A 420 1.64 7.14 22.30
CA LYS A 420 2.25 8.07 21.35
C LYS A 420 2.92 7.28 20.22
N PRO A 421 2.76 7.69 18.95
CA PRO A 421 3.46 7.03 17.86
C PRO A 421 4.98 7.20 18.01
N ILE A 422 5.69 6.10 17.80
CA ILE A 422 7.14 6.06 17.75
C ILE A 422 7.55 5.62 16.35
N VAL A 423 8.40 6.43 15.70
CA VAL A 423 9.09 6.05 14.46
C VAL A 423 10.58 6.02 14.73
N ALA A 424 11.29 5.08 14.10
CA ALA A 424 12.72 4.95 14.21
C ALA A 424 13.42 5.43 12.93
N VAL A 425 14.63 5.97 13.08
CA VAL A 425 15.51 6.36 11.99
C VAL A 425 16.83 5.62 12.17
N ALA A 426 17.25 4.86 11.17
CA ALA A 426 18.49 4.10 11.19
C ALA A 426 19.33 4.49 9.97
N MET A 427 20.35 5.32 10.20
CA MET A 427 21.20 5.85 9.13
C MET A 427 22.44 4.98 8.92
N GLY A 428 22.68 4.57 7.68
CA GLY A 428 23.88 3.82 7.31
C GLY A 428 23.65 2.86 6.14
N GLY A 429 24.61 1.98 5.90
CA GLY A 429 24.56 0.99 4.82
C GLY A 429 24.18 -0.41 5.32
N LYS A 430 24.71 -1.45 4.66
CA LYS A 430 24.33 -2.87 4.87
C LYS A 430 24.22 -3.33 6.33
N LYS A 431 25.14 -2.94 7.20
CA LYS A 431 25.10 -3.35 8.63
C LYS A 431 23.92 -2.71 9.35
N THR A 432 23.68 -1.42 9.13
CA THR A 432 22.51 -0.69 9.65
C THR A 432 21.21 -1.28 9.08
N GLU A 433 21.15 -1.56 7.79
CA GLU A 433 19.97 -2.16 7.14
C GLU A 433 19.59 -3.51 7.75
N TYR A 434 20.58 -4.33 8.15
CA TYR A 434 20.33 -5.60 8.83
C TYR A 434 19.57 -5.41 10.15
N TYR A 435 20.04 -4.51 11.01
CA TYR A 435 19.38 -4.22 12.29
C TYR A 435 18.05 -3.47 12.12
N ALA A 436 17.97 -2.55 11.14
CA ALA A 436 16.72 -1.87 10.79
C ALA A 436 15.63 -2.89 10.41
N LYS A 437 15.96 -3.89 9.60
CA LYS A 437 15.03 -4.98 9.23
C LYS A 437 14.60 -5.82 10.44
N MET A 438 15.51 -6.09 11.38
CA MET A 438 15.16 -6.79 12.63
C MET A 438 14.14 -5.98 13.45
N LEU A 439 14.36 -4.67 13.58
CA LEU A 439 13.45 -3.76 14.27
C LEU A 439 12.09 -3.64 13.57
N GLU A 440 12.07 -3.59 12.23
CA GLU A 440 10.84 -3.58 11.43
C GLU A 440 10.01 -4.86 11.57
N ASN A 441 10.69 -6.01 11.60
CA ASN A 441 10.04 -7.31 11.81
C ASN A 441 9.34 -7.39 13.19
N LYS A 442 9.82 -6.61 14.17
CA LYS A 442 9.17 -6.47 15.48
C LYS A 442 8.05 -5.42 15.52
N GLY A 443 7.78 -4.76 14.40
CA GLY A 443 6.62 -3.89 14.23
C GLY A 443 6.88 -2.40 14.37
N VAL A 444 8.14 -1.96 14.49
CA VAL A 444 8.48 -0.53 14.52
C VAL A 444 8.73 -0.03 13.10
N PRO A 445 8.12 1.08 12.64
CA PRO A 445 8.46 1.63 11.32
C PRO A 445 9.82 2.32 11.38
N VAL A 446 10.75 1.85 10.55
CA VAL A 446 12.12 2.37 10.46
C VAL A 446 12.33 3.12 9.12
N TYR A 447 13.07 4.22 9.17
CA TYR A 447 13.37 5.05 8.01
C TYR A 447 14.88 5.26 7.88
N SER A 448 15.39 5.42 6.66
CA SER A 448 16.83 5.54 6.40
C SER A 448 17.38 6.95 6.64
N THR A 449 16.52 7.96 6.70
CA THR A 449 16.93 9.35 6.98
C THR A 449 15.98 10.05 7.96
N PRO A 450 16.47 11.07 8.71
CA PRO A 450 15.65 11.87 9.61
C PRO A 450 14.43 12.50 8.93
N GLU A 451 14.61 13.04 7.73
CA GLU A 451 13.56 13.71 6.97
C GLU A 451 12.44 12.74 6.63
N ARG A 452 12.76 11.50 6.23
CA ARG A 452 11.75 10.47 5.94
C ARG A 452 10.95 10.09 7.17
N GLY A 453 11.62 9.88 8.31
CA GLY A 453 10.94 9.57 9.58
C GLY A 453 10.00 10.69 10.03
N VAL A 454 10.47 11.94 9.98
CA VAL A 454 9.64 13.10 10.34
C VAL A 454 8.50 13.33 9.33
N ARG A 455 8.75 13.12 8.02
CA ARG A 455 7.73 13.22 6.97
C ARG A 455 6.61 12.21 7.17
N ALA A 456 6.94 10.98 7.54
CA ALA A 456 5.96 9.96 7.86
C ALA A 456 5.14 10.34 9.11
N MET A 457 5.80 10.88 10.15
CA MET A 457 5.12 11.41 11.34
C MET A 457 4.18 12.57 11.00
N ALA A 458 4.58 13.46 10.10
CA ALA A 458 3.73 14.56 9.64
C ALA A 458 2.43 14.06 8.98
N GLY A 459 2.50 12.94 8.23
CA GLY A 459 1.32 12.28 7.69
C GLY A 459 0.33 11.81 8.77
N LEU A 460 0.84 11.18 9.84
CA LEU A 460 0.02 10.77 11.00
C LEU A 460 -0.66 11.99 11.65
N VAL A 461 0.09 13.06 11.89
CA VAL A 461 -0.42 14.31 12.49
C VAL A 461 -1.46 14.98 11.60
N GLN A 462 -1.22 15.05 10.28
CA GLN A 462 -2.15 15.67 9.34
C GLN A 462 -3.50 14.94 9.32
N TYR A 463 -3.49 13.61 9.34
CA TYR A 463 -4.71 12.82 9.40
C TYR A 463 -5.41 12.94 10.75
N ALA A 464 -4.68 12.95 11.87
CA ALA A 464 -5.25 13.17 13.20
C ALA A 464 -5.99 14.53 13.27
N LYS A 465 -5.35 15.61 12.79
CA LYS A 465 -5.96 16.95 12.70
C LYS A 465 -7.21 16.98 11.82
N TYR A 466 -7.22 16.23 10.72
CA TYR A 466 -8.39 16.10 9.86
C TYR A 466 -9.57 15.44 10.61
N LEU A 467 -9.33 14.33 11.31
CA LEU A 467 -10.36 13.66 12.12
C LEU A 467 -10.88 14.56 13.26
N GLU A 468 -10.00 15.30 13.93
CA GLU A 468 -10.40 16.26 14.96
C GLU A 468 -11.29 17.37 14.40
N LYS A 469 -10.99 17.88 13.20
CA LYS A 469 -11.82 18.89 12.55
C LYS A 469 -13.22 18.35 12.27
N LEU A 470 -13.32 17.12 11.77
CA LEU A 470 -14.61 16.47 11.50
C LEU A 470 -15.45 16.24 12.76
N ASN A 471 -14.83 16.03 13.92
CA ASN A 471 -15.55 15.83 15.18
C ASN A 471 -16.05 17.15 15.79
N LYS A 472 -15.56 18.30 15.31
CA LYS A 472 -15.97 19.64 15.76
C LYS A 472 -17.07 20.25 14.89
N GLU A 473 -17.23 19.76 13.67
CA GLU A 473 -18.32 20.08 12.73
C GLU A 473 -19.52 19.16 12.98
#